data_AF-Q9HBC7-F1
#
_entry.id   AF-Q9HBC7-F1
#
_cell.length_a   1.000
_cell.length_b   1.000
_cell.length_c   1.000
_cell.angle_alpha   90.00
_cell.angle_beta   90.00
_cell.angle_gamma   90.00
#
_symmetry.space_group_name_H-M   'P 1'
#
loop_
_entity.id
_entity.type
_entity.pdbx_description
1 polymer ?
#
loop_
_entity_poly.entity_id
_entity_poly.type
_entity_poly.pdbx_seq_one_letter_code
_entity_poly.pdbx_strand_id
1 'polypeptide(L)'
;PCVPLCNWTGWLDSGKPNFHKPGGDTELIGDVCGPGWAANISCRATMYPDVPIGQLGQTVVCDVSVGLICKNEDQKPGGVIPMAFCLNYEINVQCCECVTQPTTMTTTT
;
A
#
# COMPACT_ATOMS: atom_id res chain seq x y z
N PRO A 1 21.74 -0.49 -19.99
CA PRO A 1 20.49 0.01 -19.37
C PRO A 1 19.66 -1.16 -18.86
N CYS A 2 19.19 -1.12 -17.60
CA CYS A 2 18.28 -2.16 -17.15
C CYS A 2 16.83 -1.80 -17.45
N VAL A 3 16.00 -2.84 -17.57
CA VAL A 3 14.57 -2.72 -17.80
C VAL A 3 13.88 -3.04 -16.49
N PRO A 4 13.03 -2.16 -15.94
CA PRO A 4 12.27 -2.47 -14.73
C PRO A 4 11.18 -3.50 -15.05
N LEU A 5 11.22 -4.63 -14.34
CA LEU A 5 10.12 -5.60 -14.32
C LEU A 5 9.33 -5.40 -13.04
N CYS A 6 8.05 -5.05 -13.15
CA CYS A 6 7.22 -4.64 -12.02
C CYS A 6 6.00 -5.55 -11.84
N ASN A 7 5.77 -6.03 -10.63
CA ASN A 7 4.62 -6.85 -10.28
C ASN A 7 3.97 -6.37 -8.97
N TRP A 8 2.67 -6.53 -8.86
CA TRP A 8 1.93 -6.25 -7.63
C TRP A 8 2.05 -7.43 -6.66
N THR A 9 2.23 -7.15 -5.37
CA THR A 9 2.34 -8.16 -4.30
C THR A 9 1.03 -8.88 -4.01
N GLY A 10 -0.11 -8.32 -4.46
CA GLY A 10 -1.40 -8.64 -3.89
C GLY A 10 -1.63 -7.88 -2.58
N TRP A 11 -2.80 -8.07 -1.98
CA TRP A 11 -3.19 -7.35 -0.76
C TRP A 11 -2.53 -7.97 0.48
N LEU A 12 -1.93 -7.09 1.29
CA LEU A 12 -1.21 -7.37 2.51
C LEU A 12 -1.89 -6.62 3.67
N ASP A 13 -2.23 -7.38 4.70
CA ASP A 13 -2.88 -6.90 5.92
C ASP A 13 -2.10 -7.53 7.08
N SER A 14 -1.29 -6.70 7.75
CA SER A 14 -0.36 -7.13 8.80
C SER A 14 -0.97 -6.99 10.19
N GLY A 15 -2.04 -6.21 10.34
CA GLY A 15 -2.65 -5.89 11.63
C GLY A 15 -4.14 -5.58 11.55
N LYS A 16 -4.77 -5.44 12.71
CA LYS A 16 -6.14 -4.95 12.83
C LYS A 16 -6.13 -3.64 13.61
N PRO A 17 -7.07 -2.71 13.33
CA PRO A 17 -7.12 -1.45 14.04
C PRO A 17 -7.36 -1.67 15.54
N ASN A 18 -6.64 -0.93 16.37
CA ASN A 18 -7.07 -0.69 17.74
C ASN A 18 -8.11 0.44 17.73
N PHE A 19 -9.25 0.25 18.38
CA PHE A 19 -10.31 1.27 18.44
C PHE A 19 -10.15 2.30 19.57
N HIS A 20 -9.17 2.13 20.46
CA HIS A 20 -8.86 3.09 21.53
C HIS A 20 -8.00 4.26 21.04
N LYS A 21 -7.98 5.36 21.80
CA LYS A 21 -7.05 6.48 21.61
C LYS A 21 -5.98 6.44 22.74
N PRO A 22 -4.68 6.33 22.44
CA PRO A 22 -4.10 6.26 21.10
C PRO A 22 -4.32 4.91 20.40
N GLY A 23 -4.33 4.94 19.06
CA GLY A 23 -4.57 3.75 18.24
C GLY A 23 -4.81 4.12 16.77
N GLY A 24 -5.34 3.17 16.01
CA GLY A 24 -5.53 3.31 14.57
C GLY A 24 -5.06 2.06 13.85
N ASP A 25 -4.71 2.22 12.59
CA ASP A 25 -4.28 1.14 11.71
C ASP A 25 -3.03 1.54 10.91
N THR A 26 -2.10 0.61 10.74
CA THR A 26 -0.83 0.89 10.04
C THR A 26 -0.36 -0.35 9.31
N GLU A 27 -0.09 -0.18 8.02
CA GLU A 27 0.45 -1.23 7.17
C GLU A 27 1.80 -0.77 6.61
N LEU A 28 2.87 -1.38 7.09
CA LEU A 28 4.22 -1.05 6.67
C LEU A 28 4.58 -1.83 5.41
N ILE A 29 5.27 -1.18 4.47
CA ILE A 29 5.79 -1.86 3.28
C ILE A 29 6.91 -2.85 3.67
N GLY A 30 7.76 -2.50 4.64
CA GLY A 30 8.88 -3.34 5.05
C GLY A 30 9.74 -3.78 3.87
N ASP A 31 10.15 -5.04 3.88
CA ASP A 31 11.04 -5.64 2.86
C ASP A 31 10.27 -6.44 1.79
N VAL A 32 8.98 -6.12 1.53
CA VAL A 32 8.13 -6.90 0.60
C VAL A 32 8.68 -6.97 -0.83
N CYS A 33 9.51 -6.00 -1.24
CA CYS A 33 10.13 -5.98 -2.56
C CYS A 33 11.51 -6.66 -2.62
N GLY A 34 12.00 -7.22 -1.50
CA GLY A 34 13.30 -7.89 -1.42
C GLY A 34 14.45 -7.02 -1.96
N PRO A 35 15.22 -7.49 -2.97
CA PRO A 35 16.31 -6.70 -3.55
C PRO A 35 15.85 -5.57 -4.48
N GLY A 36 14.55 -5.50 -4.81
CA GLY A 36 13.95 -4.49 -5.66
C GLY A 36 13.57 -3.21 -4.91
N TRP A 37 12.65 -2.42 -5.49
CA TRP A 37 12.10 -1.23 -4.85
C TRP A 37 10.58 -1.15 -5.01
N ALA A 38 9.92 -0.48 -4.07
CA ALA A 38 8.50 -0.14 -4.17
C ALA A 38 8.35 1.04 -5.14
N ALA A 39 7.76 0.78 -6.31
CA ALA A 39 7.50 1.81 -7.31
C ALA A 39 6.13 2.47 -7.14
N ASN A 40 5.17 1.76 -6.55
CA ASN A 40 3.83 2.25 -6.31
C ASN A 40 3.16 1.53 -5.14
N ILE A 41 2.09 2.12 -4.61
CA ILE A 41 1.27 1.55 -3.55
C ILE A 41 -0.21 1.80 -3.87
N SER A 42 -1.04 0.80 -3.56
CA SER A 42 -2.49 0.93 -3.51
C SER A 42 -2.95 0.56 -2.11
N CYS A 43 -3.88 1.32 -1.56
CA CYS A 43 -4.45 1.06 -0.25
C CYS A 43 -5.98 1.05 -0.32
N ARG A 44 -6.62 0.18 0.45
CA ARG A 44 -8.09 0.14 0.56
C ARG A 44 -8.55 -0.34 1.93
N ALA A 45 -9.80 -0.05 2.28
CA ALA A 45 -10.44 -0.66 3.44
C ALA A 45 -10.88 -2.08 3.08
N THR A 46 -10.52 -3.05 3.91
CA THR A 46 -10.81 -4.49 3.70
C THR A 46 -12.30 -4.78 3.52
N MET A 47 -13.16 -4.12 4.30
CA MET A 47 -14.61 -4.30 4.24
C MET A 47 -15.31 -3.47 3.15
N TYR A 48 -14.60 -2.52 2.51
CA TYR A 48 -15.11 -1.67 1.43
C TYR A 48 -14.11 -1.61 0.27
N PRO A 49 -13.78 -2.77 -0.36
CA PRO A 49 -12.70 -2.85 -1.32
C PRO A 49 -12.94 -2.05 -2.60
N ASP A 50 -14.21 -1.78 -2.93
CA ASP A 50 -14.63 -1.05 -4.12
C ASP A 50 -14.83 0.45 -3.88
N VAL A 51 -14.73 0.90 -2.61
CA VAL A 51 -14.85 2.31 -2.26
C VAL A 51 -13.45 2.93 -2.32
N PRO A 52 -13.21 3.94 -3.17
CA PRO A 52 -11.92 4.63 -3.22
C PRO A 52 -11.57 5.19 -1.83
N ILE A 53 -10.31 5.05 -1.42
CA ILE A 53 -9.87 5.39 -0.06
C ILE A 53 -10.21 6.84 0.33
N GLY A 54 -10.10 7.78 -0.62
CA GLY A 54 -10.44 9.19 -0.42
C GLY A 54 -11.95 9.47 -0.25
N GLN A 55 -12.82 8.52 -0.58
CA GLN A 55 -14.28 8.62 -0.41
C GLN A 55 -14.77 8.01 0.90
N LEU A 56 -13.93 7.29 1.64
CA LEU A 56 -14.29 6.71 2.95
C LEU A 56 -14.56 7.79 4.01
N GLY A 57 -14.11 9.03 3.79
CA GLY A 57 -14.23 10.12 4.77
C GLY A 57 -13.25 10.01 5.94
N GLN A 58 -12.25 9.13 5.83
CA GLN A 58 -11.21 8.92 6.84
C GLN A 58 -9.92 9.67 6.47
N THR A 59 -9.23 10.25 7.45
CA THR A 59 -7.88 10.80 7.25
C THR A 59 -6.89 9.64 7.19
N VAL A 60 -6.40 9.33 5.98
CA VAL A 60 -5.47 8.20 5.77
C VAL A 60 -4.30 8.66 4.93
N VAL A 61 -3.08 8.32 5.36
CA VAL A 61 -1.87 8.42 4.53
C VAL A 61 -1.67 7.07 3.84
N CYS A 62 -1.44 7.09 2.54
CA CYS A 62 -1.09 5.92 1.72
C CYS A 62 0.03 6.35 0.76
N ASP A 63 1.27 6.00 1.08
CA ASP A 63 2.45 6.47 0.35
C ASP A 63 3.60 5.44 0.41
N VAL A 64 4.40 5.36 -0.66
CA VAL A 64 5.48 4.37 -0.78
C VAL A 64 6.61 4.54 0.24
N SER A 65 6.75 5.71 0.87
CA SER A 65 7.80 5.95 1.87
C SER A 65 7.41 5.49 3.28
N VAL A 66 6.11 5.45 3.58
CA VAL A 66 5.59 5.15 4.93
C VAL A 66 4.63 3.96 4.98
N GLY A 67 4.13 3.50 3.83
CA GLY A 67 3.03 2.55 3.73
C GLY A 67 1.68 3.21 3.93
N LEU A 68 0.82 2.58 4.73
CA LEU A 68 -0.46 3.15 5.15
C LEU A 68 -0.43 3.52 6.62
N ILE A 69 -0.91 4.72 6.95
CA ILE A 69 -1.10 5.17 8.33
C ILE A 69 -2.49 5.80 8.46
N CYS A 70 -3.29 5.26 9.36
CA CYS A 70 -4.49 5.87 9.89
C CYS A 70 -4.38 5.98 11.41
N LYS A 71 -4.68 7.14 11.98
CA LYS A 71 -4.61 7.40 13.43
C LYS A 71 -5.98 7.77 13.96
N ASN A 72 -6.42 7.15 15.05
CA ASN A 72 -7.74 7.42 15.63
C ASN A 72 -7.91 8.88 16.09
N GLU A 73 -6.82 9.54 16.43
CA GLU A 73 -6.79 10.95 16.84
C GLU A 73 -7.20 11.89 15.71
N ASP A 74 -6.91 11.51 14.46
CA ASP A 74 -7.17 12.32 13.26
C ASP A 74 -8.59 12.10 12.71
N GLN A 75 -9.30 11.09 13.23
CA GLN A 75 -10.64 10.71 12.76
C GLN A 75 -11.72 11.53 13.44
N LYS A 76 -12.62 12.08 12.62
CA LYS A 76 -13.82 12.80 13.06
C LYS A 76 -15.04 11.94 12.78
N PRO A 77 -16.05 11.93 13.67
CA PRO A 77 -17.31 11.29 13.37
C PRO A 77 -18.02 12.01 12.21
N GLY A 78 -18.72 11.26 11.36
CA GLY A 78 -19.47 11.76 10.19
C GLY A 78 -18.90 11.31 8.84
N GLY A 79 -19.58 11.65 7.75
CA GLY A 79 -19.25 11.17 6.39
C GLY A 79 -19.91 9.84 6.04
N VAL A 80 -19.36 9.12 5.05
CA VAL A 80 -19.86 7.79 4.64
C VAL A 80 -19.67 6.76 5.76
N ILE A 81 -18.58 6.89 6.52
CA ILE A 81 -18.22 6.02 7.63
C ILE A 81 -18.31 6.83 8.94
N PRO A 82 -19.35 6.64 9.77
CA PRO A 82 -19.64 7.52 10.89
C PRO A 82 -18.68 7.38 12.10
N MET A 83 -17.83 6.37 12.10
CA MET A 83 -16.95 6.04 13.24
C MET A 83 -15.74 6.99 13.33
N ALA A 84 -15.44 7.44 14.55
CA ALA A 84 -14.29 8.28 14.86
C ALA A 84 -13.01 7.48 15.16
N PHE A 85 -12.86 6.31 14.53
CA PHE A 85 -11.69 5.44 14.61
C PHE A 85 -11.43 4.80 13.24
N CYS A 86 -10.20 4.37 12.99
CA CYS A 86 -9.76 3.79 11.73
C CYS A 86 -10.51 2.49 11.41
N LEU A 87 -10.85 2.34 10.14
CA LEU A 87 -11.21 1.05 9.56
C LEU A 87 -9.98 0.13 9.51
N ASN A 88 -10.22 -1.15 9.18
CA ASN A 88 -9.16 -2.08 8.85
C ASN A 88 -8.77 -1.94 7.36
N TYR A 89 -7.51 -1.63 7.11
CA TYR A 89 -6.94 -1.38 5.80
C TYR A 89 -5.98 -2.49 5.39
N GLU A 90 -5.68 -2.52 4.09
CA GLU A 90 -4.67 -3.38 3.51
C GLU A 90 -3.95 -2.64 2.37
N ILE A 91 -2.71 -3.03 2.11
CA ILE A 91 -1.84 -2.43 1.09
C ILE A 91 -1.53 -3.44 -0.01
N ASN A 92 -1.39 -2.97 -1.23
CA ASN A 92 -0.84 -3.73 -2.35
C ASN A 92 0.30 -2.90 -2.92
N VAL A 93 1.50 -3.47 -3.00
CA VAL A 93 2.71 -2.75 -3.37
C VAL A 93 3.15 -3.22 -4.75
N GLN A 94 3.50 -2.29 -5.62
CA GLN A 94 4.10 -2.61 -6.90
C GLN A 94 5.62 -2.65 -6.73
N CYS A 95 6.17 -3.85 -6.69
CA CYS A 95 7.61 -4.07 -6.57
C CYS A 95 8.23 -4.17 -7.96
N CYS A 96 9.33 -3.46 -8.17
CA CYS A 96 10.10 -3.50 -9.40
C CYS A 96 11.51 -3.98 -9.13
N GLU A 97 12.07 -4.73 -10.08
CA GLU A 97 13.46 -5.13 -10.09
C GLU A 97 14.11 -4.84 -11.46
N CYS A 98 15.42 -4.63 -11.43
CA CYS A 98 16.23 -4.23 -12.56
C CYS A 98 16.77 -5.51 -13.23
N VAL A 99 16.17 -5.91 -14.36
CA VAL A 99 16.62 -7.10 -15.12
C VAL A 99 17.57 -6.70 -16.24
N THR A 100 18.62 -7.50 -16.45
CA THR A 100 19.52 -7.35 -17.60
C THR A 100 18.89 -7.98 -18.83
N GLN A 101 18.81 -7.22 -19.93
CA GLN A 101 18.42 -7.79 -21.21
C GLN A 101 19.48 -8.79 -21.68
N PRO A 102 19.11 -9.97 -22.21
CA PRO A 102 20.06 -10.81 -22.92
C PRO A 102 20.61 -10.03 -24.11
N THR A 103 21.93 -9.84 -24.17
CA THR A 103 22.60 -9.35 -25.37
C THR A 103 22.40 -10.39 -26.47
N THR A 104 21.54 -10.11 -27.44
CA THR A 104 21.54 -10.84 -28.72
C THR A 104 22.90 -10.65 -29.37
N MET A 105 23.77 -11.65 -29.26
CA MET A 105 24.96 -11.73 -30.10
C MET A 105 24.50 -12.08 -31.51
N THR A 106 24.40 -11.07 -32.38
CA THR A 106 24.24 -11.30 -33.82
C THR A 106 25.57 -11.83 -34.34
N THR A 107 25.69 -13.14 -34.51
CA THR A 107 26.80 -13.75 -35.24
C THR A 107 26.54 -13.55 -36.73
N THR A 108 27.16 -12.53 -37.33
CA THR A 108 27.20 -12.37 -38.78
C THR A 108 28.15 -13.44 -39.34
N THR A 109 27.64 -14.29 -40.25
CA THR A 109 28.43 -15.27 -41.01
C THR A 109 28.79 -14.70 -42.37
#